data_AF-A0A934A0G3-F1
#
_entry.id   AF-A0A934A0G3-F1
#
_cell.length_a   1.000
_cell.length_b   1.000
_cell.length_c   1.000
_cell.angle_alpha   90.00
_cell.angle_beta   90.00
_cell.angle_gamma   90.00
#
_symmetry.space_group_name_H-M   'P 1'
#
loop_
_entity.id
_entity.type
_entity.pdbx_description
1 polymer ?
#
loop_
_entity_poly.entity_id
_entity_poly.type
_entity_poly.pdbx_seq_one_letter_code
_entity_poly.pdbx_strand_id
1 'polypeptide(L)'
;MRKLPSIIAGALVFGGLLTGRAMAQTPSPETSAPSTKAESISDPEKIQRSTEYLVQMRAGLKAVLGKLEEARASKDVVKLNCVNEKLTNIKGLLRISEQADIALQEAIAKKEGESSEHEYTKVVIARQKVDQLKAEAEQCVGMLAFETGPLEVIVEVPSDLPQIDPTQSPPPPPVVSRPPPASPTS
;
A
#
# COMPACT_ATOMS: atom_id res chain seq x y z
N MET A 1 -65.79 22.88 -9.95
CA MET A 1 -65.42 22.02 -8.79
C MET A 1 -64.83 22.92 -7.70
N ARG A 2 -65.08 22.63 -6.41
CA ARG A 2 -64.84 23.56 -5.28
C ARG A 2 -63.42 23.46 -4.71
N LYS A 3 -62.93 24.55 -4.09
CA LYS A 3 -61.62 24.67 -3.42
C LYS A 3 -61.71 24.38 -1.91
N LEU A 4 -60.61 23.86 -1.34
CA LEU A 4 -60.24 23.81 0.10
C LEU A 4 -61.19 23.00 1.03
N PRO A 5 -60.86 22.69 2.31
CA PRO A 5 -59.83 23.22 3.22
C PRO A 5 -58.69 22.18 3.52
N SER A 6 -57.82 22.25 4.55
CA SER A 6 -57.71 23.13 5.74
C SER A 6 -56.25 23.28 6.25
N ILE A 7 -56.08 24.00 7.37
CA ILE A 7 -54.85 24.16 8.16
C ILE A 7 -55.00 23.40 9.50
N ILE A 8 -53.93 22.76 10.00
CA ILE A 8 -53.76 22.47 11.44
C ILE A 8 -52.36 22.89 11.86
N ALA A 9 -52.29 23.89 12.75
CA ALA A 9 -51.09 24.21 13.51
C ALA A 9 -51.10 23.39 14.82
N GLY A 10 -49.96 22.81 15.19
CA GLY A 10 -49.77 22.10 16.46
C GLY A 10 -48.40 22.45 17.03
N ALA A 11 -48.37 23.03 18.23
CA ALA A 11 -47.16 23.59 18.83
C ALA A 11 -46.42 22.60 19.73
N LEU A 12 -45.09 22.72 19.71
CA LEU A 12 -44.10 22.43 20.76
C LEU A 12 -44.56 21.70 22.03
N VAL A 13 -43.91 20.57 22.32
CA VAL A 13 -43.55 20.16 23.69
C VAL A 13 -42.06 19.81 23.72
N PHE A 14 -41.34 20.39 24.70
CA PHE A 14 -39.92 20.20 24.97
C PHE A 14 -39.63 18.86 25.67
N GLY A 15 -38.46 18.27 25.42
CA GLY A 15 -37.89 17.26 26.32
C GLY A 15 -36.80 16.38 25.71
N GLY A 16 -35.55 16.51 26.19
CA GLY A 16 -34.47 15.57 25.85
C GLY A 16 -33.09 16.21 25.63
N LEU A 17 -32.35 16.48 26.71
CA LEU A 17 -30.93 16.83 26.63
C LEU A 17 -30.09 15.58 26.28
N LEU A 18 -29.57 15.50 25.06
CA LEU A 18 -28.41 14.68 24.71
C LEU A 18 -27.50 15.46 23.75
N THR A 19 -26.45 16.05 24.29
CA THR A 19 -25.43 16.82 23.56
C THR A 19 -24.45 15.92 22.81
N GLY A 20 -24.97 15.10 21.89
CA GLY A 20 -24.17 14.41 20.89
C GLY A 20 -23.66 15.38 19.83
N ARG A 21 -22.49 16.00 20.06
CA ARG A 21 -21.77 16.74 19.00
C ARG A 21 -21.28 15.74 17.94
N ALA A 22 -22.07 15.54 16.90
CA ALA A 22 -21.55 15.02 15.64
C ALA A 22 -20.49 16.01 15.14
N MET A 23 -19.23 15.56 15.05
CA MET A 23 -18.19 16.28 14.33
C MET A 23 -18.65 16.38 12.88
N ALA A 24 -19.04 17.57 12.43
CA ALA A 24 -19.18 17.83 11.01
C ALA A 24 -17.84 17.54 10.36
N GLN A 25 -17.78 16.51 9.51
CA GLN A 25 -16.60 16.24 8.72
C GLN A 25 -16.37 17.45 7.83
N THR A 26 -15.26 18.16 8.09
CA THR A 26 -14.74 19.16 7.18
C THR A 26 -14.60 18.47 5.83
N PRO A 27 -15.15 19.01 4.72
CA PRO A 27 -14.81 18.48 3.41
C PRO A 27 -13.29 18.55 3.29
N SER A 28 -12.65 17.39 3.13
CA SER A 28 -11.23 17.38 2.79
C SER A 28 -11.06 18.19 1.51
N PRO A 29 -9.99 18.98 1.37
CA PRO A 29 -9.68 19.56 0.08
C PRO A 29 -9.55 18.41 -0.91
N GLU A 30 -10.45 18.36 -1.88
CA GLU A 30 -10.35 17.44 -2.99
C GLU A 30 -8.97 17.64 -3.61
N THR A 31 -8.17 16.57 -3.65
CA THR A 31 -6.94 16.57 -4.43
C THR A 31 -7.34 16.84 -5.86
N SER A 32 -7.14 18.08 -6.30
CA SER A 32 -7.44 18.52 -7.65
C SER A 32 -6.58 17.70 -8.60
N ALA A 33 -7.24 16.73 -9.24
CA ALA A 33 -6.68 15.96 -10.33
C ALA A 33 -6.21 16.92 -11.45
N PRO A 34 -5.30 16.50 -12.34
CA PRO A 34 -4.74 17.36 -13.38
C PRO A 34 -5.74 17.63 -14.54
N SER A 35 -6.89 18.26 -14.24
CA SER A 35 -8.00 18.53 -15.17
C SER A 35 -7.58 19.42 -16.34
N THR A 36 -6.77 20.45 -16.05
CA THR A 36 -6.36 21.51 -17.00
C THR A 36 -5.59 21.01 -18.22
N LYS A 37 -5.14 19.75 -18.25
CA LYS A 37 -4.38 19.17 -19.35
C LYS A 37 -5.20 18.24 -20.27
N ALA A 38 -6.39 17.82 -19.86
CA ALA A 38 -7.31 17.04 -20.70
C ALA A 38 -8.12 17.99 -21.60
N GLU A 39 -8.80 18.95 -20.98
CA GLU A 39 -9.69 19.97 -21.58
C GLU A 39 -9.04 20.83 -22.69
N SER A 40 -7.70 20.84 -22.75
CA SER A 40 -6.91 21.61 -23.73
C SER A 40 -6.59 20.88 -25.04
N ILE A 41 -6.99 19.60 -25.18
CA ILE A 41 -6.59 18.71 -26.27
C ILE A 41 -7.76 18.48 -27.23
N SER A 42 -7.52 18.50 -28.54
CA SER A 42 -8.57 18.24 -29.53
C SER A 42 -9.03 16.77 -29.52
N ASP A 43 -10.32 16.51 -29.77
CA ASP A 43 -10.89 15.16 -29.83
C ASP A 43 -10.12 14.14 -30.70
N PRO A 44 -9.68 14.43 -31.95
CA PRO A 44 -8.86 13.49 -32.72
C PRO A 44 -7.50 13.22 -32.05
N GLU A 45 -6.92 14.20 -31.37
CA GLU A 45 -5.66 14.06 -30.64
C GLU A 45 -5.85 13.27 -29.33
N LYS A 46 -7.00 13.35 -28.66
CA LYS A 46 -7.37 12.46 -27.53
C LYS A 46 -7.36 11.00 -27.97
N ILE A 47 -8.00 10.67 -29.10
CA ILE A 47 -8.04 9.30 -29.65
C ILE A 47 -6.63 8.81 -29.99
N GLN A 48 -5.82 9.63 -30.67
CA GLN A 48 -4.45 9.27 -31.01
C GLN A 48 -3.63 8.98 -29.74
N ARG A 49 -3.60 9.91 -28.79
CA ARG A 49 -2.85 9.75 -27.52
C ARG A 49 -3.35 8.57 -26.70
N SER A 50 -4.67 8.34 -26.65
CA SER A 50 -5.26 7.17 -25.99
C SER A 50 -4.75 5.86 -26.59
N THR A 51 -4.76 5.74 -27.92
CA THR A 51 -4.21 4.59 -28.65
C THR A 51 -2.72 4.38 -28.35
N GLU A 52 -1.92 5.45 -28.36
CA GLU A 52 -0.49 5.41 -28.01
C GLU A 52 -0.27 4.97 -26.55
N TYR A 53 -1.09 5.42 -25.61
CA TYR A 53 -1.04 4.98 -24.21
C TYR A 53 -1.40 3.50 -24.05
N LEU A 54 -2.38 2.98 -24.78
CA LEU A 54 -2.67 1.53 -24.80
C LEU A 54 -1.46 0.71 -25.27
N VAL A 55 -0.73 1.18 -26.29
CA VAL A 55 0.52 0.53 -26.75
C VAL A 55 1.60 0.58 -25.66
N GLN A 56 1.81 1.73 -25.01
CA GLN A 56 2.76 1.88 -23.90
C GLN A 56 2.42 0.95 -22.73
N MET A 57 1.15 0.85 -22.34
CA MET A 57 0.71 -0.03 -21.24
C MET A 57 0.88 -1.51 -21.58
N ARG A 58 0.65 -1.93 -22.83
CA ARG A 58 0.93 -3.31 -23.29
C ARG A 58 2.43 -3.61 -23.27
N ALA A 59 3.29 -2.64 -23.60
CA ALA A 59 4.73 -2.78 -23.46
C ALA A 59 5.15 -2.91 -21.97
N GLY A 60 4.56 -2.12 -21.07
CA GLY A 60 4.76 -2.24 -19.62
C GLY A 60 4.32 -3.62 -19.08
N LEU A 61 3.16 -4.12 -19.50
CA LEU A 61 2.69 -5.47 -19.19
C LEU A 61 3.71 -6.55 -19.63
N LYS A 62 4.27 -6.42 -20.83
CA LYS A 62 5.30 -7.35 -21.35
C LYS A 62 6.59 -7.30 -20.53
N ALA A 63 7.02 -6.11 -20.09
CA ALA A 63 8.20 -5.96 -19.24
C ALA A 63 8.02 -6.65 -17.88
N VAL A 64 6.87 -6.46 -17.23
CA VAL A 64 6.57 -7.10 -15.94
C VAL A 64 6.37 -8.61 -16.06
N LEU A 65 5.86 -9.12 -17.20
CA LEU A 65 5.87 -10.56 -17.49
C LEU A 65 7.30 -11.12 -17.57
N GLY A 66 8.27 -10.39 -18.14
CA GLY A 66 9.68 -10.77 -18.09
C GLY A 66 10.20 -10.91 -16.65
N LYS A 67 9.84 -9.96 -15.78
CA LYS A 67 10.19 -10.03 -14.34
C LYS A 67 9.53 -11.20 -13.61
N LEU A 68 8.35 -11.65 -14.05
CA LEU A 68 7.70 -12.82 -13.48
C LEU A 68 8.49 -14.09 -13.82
N GLU A 69 8.94 -14.24 -15.07
CA GLU A 69 9.73 -15.40 -15.48
C GLU A 69 11.13 -15.40 -14.84
N GLU A 70 11.77 -14.22 -14.64
CA GLU A 70 12.98 -14.10 -13.82
C GLU A 70 12.77 -14.64 -12.39
N ALA A 71 11.68 -14.24 -11.72
CA ALA A 71 11.37 -14.65 -10.35
C ALA A 71 11.03 -16.15 -10.24
N ARG A 72 10.37 -16.71 -11.27
CA ARG A 72 10.11 -18.15 -11.40
C ARG A 72 11.40 -18.94 -11.56
N ALA A 73 12.30 -18.48 -12.43
CA ALA A 73 13.59 -19.12 -12.68
C ALA A 73 14.48 -19.12 -11.43
N SER A 74 14.50 -18.03 -10.66
CA SER A 74 15.23 -17.94 -9.39
C SER A 74 14.56 -18.66 -8.21
N LYS A 75 13.37 -19.23 -8.41
CA LYS A 75 12.52 -19.87 -7.36
C LYS A 75 12.24 -18.96 -6.16
N ASP A 76 12.22 -17.65 -6.38
CA ASP A 76 12.08 -16.67 -5.30
C ASP A 76 10.60 -16.37 -5.06
N VAL A 77 10.03 -17.00 -4.04
CA VAL A 77 8.59 -16.90 -3.72
C VAL A 77 8.17 -15.48 -3.35
N VAL A 78 9.04 -14.71 -2.68
CA VAL A 78 8.76 -13.33 -2.28
C VAL A 78 8.74 -12.42 -3.50
N LYS A 79 9.77 -12.49 -4.36
CA LYS A 79 9.82 -11.74 -5.63
C LYS A 79 8.65 -12.12 -6.54
N LEU A 80 8.33 -13.41 -6.65
CA LEU A 80 7.24 -13.92 -7.47
C LEU A 80 5.88 -13.38 -7.02
N ASN A 81 5.62 -13.33 -5.71
CA ASN A 81 4.38 -12.77 -5.18
C ASN A 81 4.29 -11.25 -5.41
N CYS A 82 5.36 -10.51 -5.15
CA CYS A 82 5.45 -9.07 -5.43
C CYS A 82 5.14 -8.77 -6.91
N VAL A 83 5.81 -9.46 -7.84
CA VAL A 83 5.62 -9.25 -9.28
C VAL A 83 4.21 -9.66 -9.73
N ASN A 84 3.64 -10.75 -9.19
CA ASN A 84 2.26 -11.16 -9.49
C ASN A 84 1.20 -10.13 -9.07
N GLU A 85 1.39 -9.45 -7.93
CA GLU A 85 0.51 -8.37 -7.49
C GLU A 85 0.52 -7.22 -8.52
N LYS A 86 1.71 -6.70 -8.84
CA LYS A 86 1.86 -5.59 -9.82
C LYS A 86 1.35 -5.98 -11.19
N LEU A 87 1.63 -7.21 -11.65
CA LEU A 87 1.12 -7.76 -12.91
C LEU A 87 -0.42 -7.82 -12.95
N THR A 88 -1.05 -8.21 -11.85
CA THR A 88 -2.51 -8.27 -11.74
C THR A 88 -3.13 -6.88 -11.80
N ASN A 89 -2.52 -5.91 -11.11
CA ASN A 89 -2.95 -4.51 -11.15
C ASN A 89 -2.81 -3.90 -12.55
N ILE A 90 -1.69 -4.13 -13.25
CA ILE A 90 -1.49 -3.69 -14.65
C ILE A 90 -2.54 -4.30 -15.59
N LYS A 91 -2.85 -5.60 -15.46
CA LYS A 91 -3.91 -6.25 -16.25
C LYS A 91 -5.30 -5.67 -15.97
N GLY A 92 -5.58 -5.22 -14.74
CA GLY A 92 -6.82 -4.53 -14.39
C GLY A 92 -6.91 -3.17 -15.08
N LEU A 93 -5.86 -2.34 -14.94
CA LEU A 93 -5.78 -1.01 -15.54
C LEU A 93 -5.83 -1.03 -17.07
N LEU A 94 -5.19 -2.03 -17.70
CA LEU A 94 -5.24 -2.17 -19.17
C LEU A 94 -6.67 -2.39 -19.65
N ARG A 95 -7.44 -3.27 -19.01
CA ARG A 95 -8.85 -3.51 -19.37
C ARG A 95 -9.73 -2.27 -19.19
N ILE A 96 -9.54 -1.54 -18.08
CA ILE A 96 -10.23 -0.27 -17.82
C ILE A 96 -9.91 0.74 -18.94
N SER A 97 -8.65 0.80 -19.36
CA SER A 97 -8.20 1.70 -20.43
C SER A 97 -8.76 1.31 -21.80
N GLU A 98 -8.80 0.01 -22.11
CA GLU A 98 -9.38 -0.49 -23.37
C GLU A 98 -10.89 -0.22 -23.43
N GLN A 99 -11.61 -0.31 -22.31
CA GLN A 99 -13.02 0.07 -22.22
C GLN A 99 -13.22 1.59 -22.34
N ALA A 100 -12.38 2.39 -21.67
CA ALA A 100 -12.43 3.85 -21.75
C ALA A 100 -12.07 4.38 -23.14
N ASP A 101 -11.14 3.76 -23.86
CA ASP A 101 -10.80 4.14 -25.25
C ASP A 101 -11.97 3.93 -26.22
N ILE A 102 -12.73 2.83 -26.08
CA ILE A 102 -13.95 2.59 -26.86
C ILE A 102 -15.02 3.64 -26.49
N ALA A 103 -15.26 3.88 -25.20
CA ALA A 103 -16.23 4.86 -24.73
C ALA A 103 -15.87 6.30 -25.14
N LEU A 104 -14.58 6.64 -25.18
CA LEU A 104 -14.05 7.91 -25.70
C LEU A 104 -14.40 8.10 -27.17
N GLN A 105 -14.16 7.08 -28.00
CA GLN A 105 -14.49 7.13 -29.43
C GLN A 105 -16.01 7.27 -29.66
N GLU A 106 -16.82 6.56 -28.87
CA GLU A 106 -18.27 6.72 -28.89
C GLU A 106 -18.74 8.13 -28.46
N ALA A 107 -18.20 8.67 -27.38
CA ALA A 107 -18.54 10.00 -26.87
C ALA A 107 -18.21 11.09 -27.90
N ILE A 108 -17.05 11.00 -28.55
CA ILE A 108 -16.63 11.91 -29.62
C ILE A 108 -17.59 11.79 -30.83
N ALA A 109 -17.95 10.57 -31.24
CA ALA A 109 -18.92 10.36 -32.32
C ALA A 109 -20.32 10.94 -32.00
N LYS A 110 -20.74 10.89 -30.73
CA LYS A 110 -21.99 11.50 -30.22
C LYS A 110 -21.88 13.01 -29.94
N LYS A 111 -20.67 13.58 -29.99
CA LYS A 111 -20.33 14.97 -29.61
C LYS A 111 -20.59 15.29 -28.12
N GLU A 112 -20.44 14.29 -27.25
CA GLU A 112 -20.60 14.38 -25.81
C GLU A 112 -19.27 14.81 -25.16
N GLY A 113 -18.95 16.10 -25.19
CA GLY A 113 -17.64 16.62 -24.76
C GLY A 113 -17.24 16.27 -23.32
N GLU A 114 -18.14 16.41 -22.34
CA GLU A 114 -17.86 16.04 -20.94
C GLU A 114 -17.53 14.55 -20.80
N SER A 115 -18.27 13.70 -21.53
CA SER A 115 -18.03 12.25 -21.59
C SER A 115 -16.67 11.94 -22.23
N SER A 116 -16.30 12.63 -23.32
CA SER A 116 -14.99 12.43 -23.97
C SER A 116 -13.82 12.86 -23.06
N GLU A 117 -13.94 13.97 -22.32
CA GLU A 117 -12.93 14.36 -21.33
C GLU A 117 -12.80 13.34 -20.19
N HIS A 118 -13.93 12.83 -19.68
CA HIS A 118 -13.94 11.86 -18.59
C HIS A 118 -13.29 10.54 -18.98
N GLU A 119 -13.65 9.98 -20.14
CA GLU A 119 -13.06 8.72 -20.62
C GLU A 119 -11.57 8.87 -20.97
N TYR A 120 -11.17 9.96 -21.64
CA TYR A 120 -9.75 10.23 -21.90
C TYR A 120 -8.94 10.38 -20.59
N THR A 121 -9.51 11.03 -19.58
CA THR A 121 -8.88 11.19 -18.26
C THR A 121 -8.64 9.84 -17.57
N LYS A 122 -9.56 8.86 -17.70
CA LYS A 122 -9.33 7.50 -17.19
C LYS A 122 -8.11 6.85 -17.83
N VAL A 123 -7.95 6.96 -19.16
CA VAL A 123 -6.81 6.38 -19.88
C VAL A 123 -5.50 7.03 -19.44
N VAL A 124 -5.46 8.36 -19.28
CA VAL A 124 -4.28 9.09 -18.78
C VAL A 124 -3.87 8.61 -17.38
N ILE A 125 -4.83 8.53 -16.44
CA ILE A 125 -4.58 8.08 -15.06
C ILE A 125 -4.14 6.62 -15.04
N ALA A 126 -4.78 5.75 -15.83
CA ALA A 126 -4.42 4.34 -15.91
C ALA A 126 -3.00 4.15 -16.46
N ARG A 127 -2.60 4.89 -17.50
CA ARG A 127 -1.25 4.88 -18.05
C ARG A 127 -0.20 5.33 -17.03
N GLN A 128 -0.46 6.40 -16.28
CA GLN A 128 0.41 6.84 -15.19
C GLN A 128 0.60 5.74 -14.11
N LYS A 129 -0.50 5.09 -13.71
CA LYS A 129 -0.46 3.98 -12.74
C LYS A 129 0.27 2.74 -13.29
N VAL A 130 0.15 2.42 -14.58
CA VAL A 130 0.90 1.31 -15.18
C VAL A 130 2.40 1.61 -15.23
N ASP A 131 2.80 2.84 -15.54
CA ASP A 131 4.21 3.24 -15.47
C ASP A 131 4.78 3.16 -14.04
N GLN A 132 3.99 3.56 -13.03
CA GLN A 132 4.35 3.39 -11.63
C GLN A 132 4.49 1.91 -11.25
N LEU A 133 3.49 1.07 -11.54
CA LEU A 133 3.49 -0.37 -11.23
C LEU A 133 4.63 -1.13 -11.93
N LYS A 134 5.06 -0.67 -13.11
CA LYS A 134 6.24 -1.19 -13.81
C LYS A 134 7.52 -0.88 -13.02
N ALA A 135 7.70 0.36 -12.55
CA ALA A 135 8.84 0.73 -11.71
C ALA A 135 8.82 -0.01 -10.35
N GLU A 136 7.65 -0.16 -9.72
CA GLU A 136 7.50 -0.97 -8.50
C GLU A 136 7.88 -2.45 -8.74
N ALA A 137 7.54 -3.01 -9.91
CA ALA A 137 7.91 -4.38 -10.27
C ALA A 137 9.41 -4.55 -10.54
N GLU A 138 10.11 -3.52 -11.02
CA GLU A 138 11.58 -3.49 -11.11
C GLU A 138 12.22 -3.44 -9.71
N GLN A 139 11.54 -2.84 -8.73
CA GLN A 139 11.93 -2.77 -7.32
C GLN A 139 11.49 -3.99 -6.49
N CYS A 140 10.87 -5.03 -7.08
CA CYS A 140 10.54 -6.26 -6.37
C CYS A 140 11.82 -7.02 -5.96
N VAL A 141 12.23 -6.83 -4.71
CA VAL A 141 13.36 -7.47 -4.06
C VAL A 141 13.02 -8.93 -3.68
N GLY A 142 14.00 -9.83 -3.83
CA GLY A 142 13.88 -11.25 -3.49
C GLY A 142 14.40 -11.60 -2.09
N MET A 143 14.14 -12.84 -1.65
CA MET A 143 14.59 -13.36 -0.35
C MET A 143 16.12 -13.25 -0.18
N LEU A 144 16.88 -13.55 -1.24
CA LEU A 144 18.35 -13.55 -1.24
C LEU A 144 18.97 -12.17 -0.96
N ALA A 145 18.21 -11.07 -1.10
CA ALA A 145 18.70 -9.73 -0.78
C ALA A 145 18.75 -9.44 0.73
N PHE A 146 18.08 -10.27 1.54
CA PHE A 146 18.09 -10.21 3.01
C PHE A 146 18.99 -11.29 3.62
N GLU A 147 19.61 -12.14 2.80
CA GLU A 147 20.57 -13.14 3.25
C GLU A 147 21.92 -12.47 3.54
N THR A 148 22.02 -11.83 4.70
CA THR A 148 23.32 -11.52 5.29
C THR A 148 24.05 -12.84 5.49
N GLY A 149 25.22 -12.99 4.87
CA GLY A 149 26.12 -14.12 5.10
C GLY A 149 26.59 -14.20 6.57
N PRO A 150 27.54 -15.09 6.90
CA PRO A 150 28.05 -15.22 8.27
C PRO A 150 28.52 -13.86 8.81
N LEU A 151 27.81 -13.34 9.81
CA LEU A 151 28.12 -12.09 10.48
C LEU A 151 29.26 -12.34 11.47
N GLU A 152 30.46 -11.84 11.15
CA GLU A 152 31.60 -11.90 12.05
C GLU A 152 31.52 -10.76 13.09
N VAL A 153 31.30 -11.14 14.36
CA VAL A 153 31.31 -10.19 15.48
C VAL A 153 32.74 -10.09 16.01
N ILE A 154 33.50 -9.13 15.49
CA ILE A 154 34.83 -8.80 15.99
C ILE A 154 34.68 -8.09 17.34
N VAL A 155 35.10 -8.75 18.42
CA VAL A 155 35.14 -8.17 19.76
C VAL A 155 36.56 -7.71 20.06
N GLU A 156 36.79 -6.40 19.99
CA GLU A 156 38.03 -5.79 20.44
C GLU A 156 38.03 -5.73 21.97
N VAL A 157 38.88 -6.53 22.61
CA VAL A 157 39.04 -6.59 24.08
C VAL A 157 40.25 -5.74 24.49
N PRO A 158 40.06 -4.63 25.23
CA PRO A 158 41.17 -3.81 25.71
C PRO A 158 42.15 -4.58 26.60
N SER A 159 43.45 -4.28 26.46
CA SER A 159 44.53 -5.00 27.14
C SER A 159 44.65 -4.70 28.64
N ASP A 160 43.95 -3.67 29.12
CA ASP A 160 43.96 -3.16 30.49
C ASP A 160 42.80 -3.69 31.35
N LEU A 161 41.96 -4.59 30.81
CA LEU A 161 40.88 -5.22 31.57
C LEU A 161 41.40 -6.18 32.65
N PRO A 162 40.79 -6.18 33.86
CA PRO A 162 41.09 -7.19 34.87
C PRO A 162 40.76 -8.60 34.37
N GLN A 163 41.70 -9.53 34.53
CA GLN A 163 41.52 -10.96 34.16
C GLN A 163 40.60 -11.74 35.10
N ILE A 164 40.06 -11.07 36.13
CA ILE A 164 39.12 -11.66 37.10
C ILE A 164 37.71 -11.48 36.57
N ASP A 165 37.09 -12.60 36.18
CA ASP A 165 35.67 -12.66 35.84
C ASP A 165 34.82 -12.41 37.10
N PRO A 166 34.09 -11.28 37.20
CA PRO A 166 33.31 -10.94 38.39
C PRO A 166 32.09 -11.85 38.60
N THR A 167 31.76 -12.74 37.66
CA THR A 167 30.69 -13.74 37.81
C THR A 167 31.16 -14.99 38.57
N GLN A 168 32.47 -15.21 38.70
CA GLN A 168 33.05 -16.38 39.36
C GLN A 168 33.38 -16.09 40.84
N SER A 169 32.35 -16.12 41.70
CA SER A 169 32.57 -16.16 43.15
C SER A 169 33.18 -17.51 43.56
N PRO A 170 34.17 -17.54 44.46
CA PRO A 170 34.62 -18.79 45.06
C PRO A 170 33.46 -19.49 45.81
N PRO A 171 33.42 -20.84 45.83
CA PRO A 171 32.39 -21.58 46.55
C PRO A 171 32.47 -21.31 48.06
N PRO A 172 31.35 -21.35 48.79
CA PRO A 172 31.35 -21.19 50.24
C PRO A 172 32.17 -22.31 50.90
N PRO A 173 32.87 -22.02 52.03
CA PRO A 173 33.63 -23.04 52.74
C PRO A 173 32.72 -24.18 53.22
N PRO A 174 33.21 -25.43 53.31
CA PRO A 174 32.41 -26.56 53.73
C PRO A 174 31.87 -26.36 55.14
N VAL A 175 30.57 -26.58 55.32
CA VAL A 175 29.91 -26.47 56.62
C VAL A 175 30.43 -27.58 57.54
N VAL A 176 31.26 -27.20 58.51
CA VAL A 176 31.76 -28.13 59.54
C VAL A 176 30.62 -28.46 60.52
N SER A 177 29.86 -29.50 60.19
CA SER A 177 28.89 -30.08 61.12
C SER A 177 29.63 -30.68 62.31
N ARG A 178 29.63 -29.97 63.44
CA ARG A 178 30.13 -30.53 64.70
C ARG A 178 29.09 -31.53 65.22
N PRO A 179 29.50 -32.75 65.62
CA PRO A 179 28.59 -33.67 66.31
C PRO A 179 27.99 -33.00 67.55
N PRO A 180 26.75 -33.35 67.94
CA PRO A 180 26.19 -32.89 69.21
C PRO A 180 27.10 -33.31 70.38
N PRO A 181 27.18 -32.52 71.46
CA PRO A 181 27.96 -32.89 72.63
C PRO A 181 27.43 -34.22 73.21
N ALA A 182 28.34 -35.11 73.59
CA ALA A 182 27.97 -36.37 74.24
C ALA A 182 27.31 -36.08 75.60
N SER A 183 26.10 -36.61 75.80
CA SER A 183 25.43 -36.57 77.10
C SER A 183 26.22 -37.37 78.15
N PRO A 184 26.26 -36.92 79.42
CA PRO A 184 26.95 -37.65 80.47
C PRO A 184 26.26 -39.00 80.73
N THR A 185 27.04 -40.07 80.81
CA THR A 185 26.59 -41.35 81.37
C THR A 185 26.62 -41.26 82.90
N SER A 186 25.48 -41.51 83.53
CA SER A 186 25.32 -41.68 84.98
C SER A 186 24.88 -43.10 85.31
#